data_AF-A0A448UXS2-F1
#
_entry.id   AF-A0A448UXS2-F1
#
_cell.length_a   1.000
_cell.length_b   1.000
_cell.length_c   1.000
_cell.angle_alpha   90.00
_cell.angle_beta   90.00
_cell.angle_gamma   90.00
#
_symmetry.space_group_name_H-M   'P 1'
#
loop_
_entity.id
_entity.type
_entity.pdbx_description
1 polymer ?
#
loop_
_entity_poly.entity_id
_entity_poly.type
_entity_poly.pdbx_seq_one_letter_code
_entity_poly.pdbx_strand_id
1 'polypeptide(L)'
;MSKAVGNAVTRNRVKRRLRELAAATVTAYPQGLYIAVRALPASSGANWEELRADYRSALESSLKKLDRQDQRCNVENRGGGDYEPSSM
;
A
#
# COMPACT_ATOMS: atom_id res chain seq x y z
N MET A 1 -12.76 8.59 1.65
CA MET A 1 -12.86 8.04 3.02
C MET A 1 -14.31 7.65 3.27
N SER A 2 -14.58 6.39 3.61
CA SER A 2 -15.96 5.89 3.71
C SER A 2 -16.76 6.62 4.80
N LYS A 3 -18.08 6.67 4.65
CA LYS A 3 -19.02 7.25 5.62
C LYS A 3 -18.97 6.53 6.98
N ALA A 4 -18.48 5.30 7.00
CA ALA A 4 -18.35 4.44 8.18
C ALA A 4 -17.23 4.84 9.17
N VAL A 5 -16.35 5.78 8.83
CA VAL A 5 -15.24 6.23 9.71
C VAL A 5 -15.68 7.34 10.68
N GLY A 6 -16.96 7.78 10.62
CA GLY A 6 -17.53 8.76 11.54
C GLY A 6 -17.53 10.20 11.02
N ASN A 7 -17.66 11.18 11.92
CA ASN A 7 -17.81 12.61 11.60
C ASN A 7 -16.65 13.13 10.71
N ALA A 8 -16.90 14.19 9.94
CA ALA A 8 -15.90 14.86 9.10
C ALA A 8 -14.63 15.25 9.88
N VAL A 9 -14.79 15.72 11.13
CA VAL A 9 -13.65 16.09 11.99
C VAL A 9 -12.79 14.87 12.34
N THR A 10 -13.42 13.75 12.74
CA THR A 10 -12.71 12.50 13.02
C THR A 10 -11.99 11.98 11.79
N ARG A 11 -12.67 11.97 10.62
CA ARG A 11 -12.06 11.59 9.33
C ARG A 11 -10.88 12.49 8.97
N ASN A 12 -10.99 13.80 9.18
CA ASN A 12 -9.92 14.76 8.88
C ASN A 12 -8.72 14.60 9.83
N ARG A 13 -8.99 14.36 11.12
CA ARG A 13 -7.94 14.05 12.11
C ARG A 13 -7.17 12.81 11.71
N VAL A 14 -7.86 11.71 11.40
CA VAL A 14 -7.22 10.46 10.94
C VAL A 14 -6.44 10.70 9.64
N LYS A 15 -7.00 11.43 8.67
CA LYS A 15 -6.30 11.77 7.41
C LYS A 15 -5.03 12.60 7.64
N ARG A 16 -5.04 13.53 8.60
CA ARG A 16 -3.85 14.34 8.91
C ARG A 16 -2.77 13.48 9.56
N ARG A 17 -3.16 12.70 10.58
CA ARG A 17 -2.31 11.73 11.27
C ARG A 17 -1.65 10.72 10.31
N LEU A 18 -2.43 10.13 9.41
CA LEU A 18 -1.90 9.20 8.41
C LEU A 18 -0.96 9.88 7.41
N ARG A 19 -1.18 11.15 7.07
CA ARG A 19 -0.26 11.90 6.19
C ARG A 19 1.10 12.14 6.86
N GLU A 20 1.11 12.44 8.15
CA GLU A 20 2.36 12.58 8.91
C GLU A 20 3.16 11.27 8.91
N LEU A 21 2.48 10.12 9.11
CA LEU A 21 3.12 8.81 9.03
C LEU A 21 3.62 8.49 7.61
N ALA A 22 2.79 8.77 6.60
CA ALA A 22 3.12 8.52 5.21
C ALA A 22 4.27 9.38 4.69
N ALA A 23 4.47 10.59 5.22
CA ALA A 23 5.59 11.45 4.83
C ALA A 23 6.94 10.76 5.06
N ALA A 24 7.11 10.07 6.20
CA ALA A 24 8.32 9.31 6.48
C ALA A 24 8.52 8.15 5.48
N THR A 25 7.43 7.48 5.09
CA THR A 25 7.47 6.39 4.11
C THR A 25 7.81 6.88 2.71
N VAL A 26 7.26 8.01 2.27
CA VAL A 26 7.60 8.61 0.97
C VAL A 26 9.07 9.01 0.91
N THR A 27 9.63 9.55 2.00
CA THR A 27 11.07 9.84 2.07
C THR A 27 11.92 8.58 2.02
N ALA A 28 11.48 7.47 2.63
CA ALA A 28 12.20 6.21 2.61
C ALA A 28 12.12 5.49 1.24
N TYR A 29 11.03 5.68 0.50
CA TYR A 29 10.78 5.08 -0.80
C TYR A 29 10.44 6.15 -1.84
N PRO A 30 11.44 6.91 -2.31
CA PRO A 30 11.20 8.06 -3.18
C PRO A 30 10.70 7.69 -4.58
N GLN A 31 10.91 6.45 -5.03
CA GLN A 31 10.53 6.00 -6.37
C GLN A 31 10.11 4.53 -6.39
N GLY A 32 9.35 4.13 -7.42
CA GLY A 32 8.98 2.74 -7.71
C GLY A 32 7.76 2.21 -6.99
N LEU A 33 7.13 2.98 -6.08
CA LEU A 33 5.96 2.54 -5.31
C LEU A 33 4.86 3.60 -5.30
N TYR A 34 3.63 3.17 -5.58
CA TYR A 34 2.43 3.96 -5.35
C TYR A 34 1.67 3.40 -4.15
N ILE A 35 1.67 4.13 -3.03
CA ILE A 35 1.09 3.66 -1.76
C ILE A 35 -0.23 4.38 -1.51
N ALA A 36 -1.33 3.63 -1.48
CA ALA A 36 -2.64 4.14 -1.08
C ALA A 36 -3.00 3.63 0.32
N VAL A 37 -3.40 4.55 1.21
CA VAL A 37 -3.77 4.22 2.60
C VAL A 37 -5.28 4.37 2.78
N ARG A 38 -5.96 3.30 3.20
CA ARG A 38 -7.37 3.30 3.54
C ARG A 38 -7.55 3.19 5.04
N ALA A 39 -8.18 4.20 5.65
CA ALA A 39 -8.64 4.11 7.03
C ALA A 39 -9.86 3.19 7.13
N LEU A 40 -9.86 2.29 8.11
CA LEU A 40 -11.00 1.43 8.46
C LEU A 40 -11.82 2.09 9.58
N PRO A 41 -13.07 1.65 9.83
CA PRO A 41 -13.91 2.23 10.89
C PRO A 41 -13.25 2.26 12.28
N ALA A 42 -12.46 1.22 12.61
CA ALA A 42 -11.71 1.13 13.87
C ALA A 42 -10.71 2.29 14.07
N SER A 43 -10.17 2.87 12.99
CA SER A 43 -9.22 3.99 13.06
C SER A 43 -9.83 5.28 13.62
N SER A 44 -11.16 5.36 13.77
CA SER A 44 -11.85 6.53 14.30
C SER A 44 -11.65 6.73 15.80
N GLY A 45 -11.56 5.63 16.56
CA GLY A 45 -11.34 5.63 18.02
C GLY A 45 -9.89 5.38 18.43
N ALA A 46 -9.04 4.93 17.49
CA ALA A 46 -7.65 4.60 17.77
C ALA A 46 -6.85 5.81 18.27
N ASN A 47 -6.02 5.58 19.29
CA ASN A 47 -5.04 6.53 19.75
C ASN A 47 -3.88 6.64 18.72
N TRP A 48 -2.94 7.56 18.98
CA TRP A 48 -1.85 7.81 18.02
C TRP A 48 -0.88 6.63 17.89
N GLU A 49 -0.58 5.94 18.98
CA GLU A 49 0.36 4.82 19.00
C GLU A 49 -0.23 3.60 18.30
N GLU A 50 -1.51 3.31 18.54
CA GLU A 50 -2.28 2.28 17.85
C GLU A 50 -2.29 2.54 16.34
N LEU A 51 -2.65 3.76 15.92
CA LEU A 51 -2.69 4.12 14.50
C LEU A 51 -1.31 4.00 13.83
N ARG A 52 -0.25 4.33 14.57
CA ARG A 52 1.14 4.19 14.10
C ARG A 52 1.54 2.72 13.96
N ALA A 53 1.21 1.89 14.95
CA ALA A 53 1.49 0.46 14.93
C ALA A 53 0.76 -0.23 13.78
N ASP A 54 -0.54 0.05 13.63
CA ASP A 54 -1.38 -0.46 12.54
C ASP A 54 -0.83 -0.06 11.17
N TYR A 55 -0.45 1.22 11.01
CA TYR A 55 0.13 1.70 9.77
C TYR A 55 1.42 0.96 9.40
N ARG A 56 2.34 0.80 10.37
CA ARG A 56 3.62 0.11 10.15
C ARG A 56 3.41 -1.36 9.81
N SER A 57 2.54 -2.05 10.54
CA SER A 57 2.22 -3.46 10.30
C SER A 57 1.61 -3.68 8.91
N ALA A 58 0.67 -2.80 8.51
CA ALA A 58 0.06 -2.84 7.19
C ALA A 58 1.07 -2.55 6.08
N LEU A 59 1.97 -1.59 6.27
CA LEU A 59 3.02 -1.26 5.31
C LEU A 59 3.99 -2.43 5.12
N GLU A 60 4.52 -2.99 6.21
CA GLU A 60 5.42 -4.15 6.17
C GLU A 60 4.76 -5.35 5.46
N SER A 61 3.50 -5.62 5.79
CA SER A 61 2.72 -6.69 5.15
C SER A 61 2.53 -6.45 3.65
N SER A 62 2.34 -5.20 3.23
CA SER A 62 2.17 -4.83 1.83
C SER A 62 3.48 -4.96 1.06
N LEU A 63 4.60 -4.53 1.64
CA LEU A 63 5.93 -4.65 1.04
C LEU A 63 6.34 -6.12 0.86
N LYS A 64 6.08 -6.98 1.86
CA LYS A 64 6.31 -8.43 1.74
C LYS A 64 5.47 -9.07 0.62
N LYS A 65 4.25 -8.59 0.39
CA LYS A 65 3.38 -9.08 -0.69
C LYS A 65 3.86 -8.62 -2.07
N LEU A 66 4.36 -7.40 -2.18
CA LEU A 66 4.96 -6.87 -3.40
C LEU A 66 6.19 -7.69 -3.81
N ASP A 67 7.09 -7.99 -2.87
CA ASP A 67 8.25 -8.85 -3.10
C ASP A 67 7.85 -10.25 -3.63
N ARG A 68 6.79 -10.85 -3.05
CA ARG A 68 6.25 -12.13 -3.53
C ARG A 68 5.62 -12.03 -4.92
N GLN A 69 4.99 -10.90 -5.27
CA GLN A 69 4.39 -10.70 -6.58
C GLN A 69 5.46 -10.49 -7.66
N ASP A 70 6.51 -9.72 -7.36
CA ASP A 70 7.64 -9.54 -8.26
C ASP A 70 8.27 -10.88 -8.64
N GLN A 71 8.45 -11.77 -7.66
CA GLN A 71 8.92 -13.15 -7.89
C GLN A 71 7.98 -13.98 -8.77
N ARG A 72 6.66 -13.79 -8.68
CA ARG A 72 5.69 -14.50 -9.53
C ARG A 72 5.73 -14.00 -10.97
N CYS A 73 5.72 -12.69 -11.19
CA CYS A 73 5.79 -12.11 -12.53
C CYS A 73 7.13 -12.41 -13.23
N ASN A 74 8.24 -12.53 -12.48
CA ASN A 74 9.54 -12.85 -13.05
C ASN A 74 9.67 -14.34 -13.49
N VAL A 75 8.81 -15.23 -12.99
CA VAL A 75 8.77 -16.65 -13.44
C VAL A 75 7.95 -16.82 -14.72
N GLU A 76 6.87 -16.04 -14.89
CA GLU A 76 5.97 -16.12 -16.04
C GLU A 76 6.58 -15.55 -17.34
N ASN A 77 7.69 -14.82 -17.26
CA ASN A 77 8.33 -14.16 -18.41
C ASN A 77 9.47 -14.97 -19.08
N ARG A 78 9.62 -16.27 -18.75
CA ARG A 78 10.65 -17.16 -19.33
C ARG A 78 10.15 -18.10 -20.45
N GLY A 79 8.91 -17.95 -20.91
CA GLY A 79 8.27 -18.91 -21.84
C GLY A 79 7.73 -18.35 -23.16
N GLY A 80 8.21 -17.18 -23.64
CA GLY A 80 7.73 -16.57 -24.89
C GLY A 80 8.83 -16.48 -25.93
N GLY A 81 9.28 -17.61 -26.46
CA GLY A 81 10.46 -17.69 -27.32
C GLY A 81 10.27 -18.31 -28.70
N ASP A 82 9.04 -18.55 -29.19
CA ASP A 82 8.86 -19.24 -30.48
C ASP A 82 7.86 -18.49 -31.38
N TYR A 83 8.28 -17.36 -31.97
CA TYR A 83 7.67 -16.88 -33.21
C TYR A 83 8.62 -17.23 -34.36
N GLU A 84 8.44 -18.43 -34.90
CA GLU A 84 8.99 -18.82 -36.19
C GLU A 84 7.96 -18.39 -37.25
N PRO A 85 8.20 -17.32 -38.03
CA PRO A 85 7.32 -17.02 -39.16
C PRO A 85 7.52 -18.12 -40.18
N SER A 86 6.60 -19.09 -40.22
CA SER A 86 6.48 -20.06 -41.29
C SER A 86 6.45 -19.30 -42.62
N SER A 87 7.42 -19.66 -43.45
CA SER A 87 7.52 -19.25 -44.84
C SER A 87 6.19 -19.48 -45.57
N MET A 88 5.66 -18.43 -46.19
CA MET A 88 4.89 -18.48 -47.43
C MET A 88 4.76 -17.09 -48.03
#